data_AF-A0A165ETK3-F1
#
_entry.id   AF-A0A165ETK3-F1
#
_cell.length_a   1.000
_cell.length_b   1.000
_cell.length_c   1.000
_cell.angle_alpha   90.00
_cell.angle_beta   90.00
_cell.angle_gamma   90.00
#
_symmetry.space_group_name_H-M   'P 1'
#
loop_
_entity.id
_entity.type
_entity.pdbx_description
1 polymer ?
#
loop_
_entity_poly.entity_id
_entity_poly.type
_entity_poly.pdbx_seq_one_letter_code
_entity_poly.pdbx_strand_id
1 'polypeptide(L)'
;ELIQALVKAYEGTNVGAQTFYAFQRLLRARYEDGTSMTDHIASIRALLRQLSVLKSPVDAQLSAFILLESMPETPRWELLTASAMRNSDETAAAASTTHKANKPNKTVGKATGKWCVVHKAKSHSTEECKKVLALSK
;
A
#
# COMPACT_ATOMS: atom_id res chain seq x y z
N GLU A 1 7.48 40.42 -13.21
CA GLU A 1 7.20 39.33 -14.17
C GLU A 1 6.85 37.98 -13.52
N LEU A 2 7.79 37.18 -12.99
CA LEU A 2 7.51 35.77 -12.61
C LEU A 2 6.51 35.58 -11.45
N ILE A 3 6.59 36.39 -10.40
CA ILE A 3 5.66 36.33 -9.26
C ILE A 3 4.23 36.67 -9.70
N GLN A 4 4.07 37.69 -10.54
CA GLN A 4 2.76 38.07 -11.09
C GLN A 4 2.19 36.99 -12.01
N ALA A 5 3.03 36.33 -12.82
CA ALA A 5 2.60 35.20 -13.63
C ALA A 5 2.09 34.03 -12.79
N LEU A 6 2.77 33.73 -11.67
CA LEU A 6 2.35 32.70 -10.72
C LEU A 6 1.02 33.04 -10.04
N VAL A 7 0.87 34.29 -9.58
CA VAL A 7 -0.37 34.77 -8.95
C VAL A 7 -1.54 34.68 -9.93
N LYS A 8 -1.38 35.17 -11.16
CA LYS A 8 -2.40 35.08 -12.21
C LYS A 8 -2.80 33.63 -12.53
N ALA A 9 -1.83 32.72 -12.55
CA ALA A 9 -2.11 31.30 -12.77
C ALA A 9 -2.98 30.72 -11.63
N TYR A 10 -2.79 31.17 -10.39
CA TYR A 10 -3.58 30.71 -9.24
C TYR A 10 -4.95 31.37 -9.16
N GLU A 11 -5.07 32.67 -9.42
CA GLU A 11 -6.34 33.40 -9.44
C GLU A 11 -7.34 32.78 -10.42
N GLY A 12 -6.87 32.29 -11.58
CA GLY A 12 -7.71 31.63 -12.57
C GLY A 12 -8.26 30.26 -12.16
N THR A 13 -7.69 29.61 -11.13
CA THR A 13 -8.13 28.28 -10.68
C THR A 13 -9.30 28.33 -9.70
N ASN A 14 -9.58 29.49 -9.10
CA ASN A 14 -10.61 29.69 -8.08
C ASN A 14 -10.51 28.69 -6.89
N VAL A 15 -9.31 28.18 -6.61
CA VAL A 15 -9.06 27.25 -5.51
C VAL A 15 -9.13 28.03 -4.21
N GLY A 16 -10.19 27.82 -3.43
CA GLY A 16 -10.33 28.41 -2.10
C GLY A 16 -9.19 27.99 -1.18
N ALA A 17 -8.85 28.84 -0.20
CA ALA A 17 -7.75 28.59 0.75
C ALA A 17 -7.83 27.21 1.43
N GLN A 18 -9.03 26.73 1.74
CA GLN A 18 -9.24 25.41 2.36
C GLN A 18 -8.84 24.25 1.43
N THR A 19 -9.15 24.36 0.14
CA THR A 19 -8.76 23.38 -0.88
C THR A 19 -7.25 23.37 -1.05
N PHE A 20 -6.61 24.55 -1.09
CA PHE A 20 -5.16 24.68 -1.14
C PHE A 20 -4.47 23.97 0.05
N TYR A 21 -4.89 24.28 1.28
CA TYR A 21 -4.29 23.64 2.46
C TYR A 21 -4.56 22.14 2.54
N ALA A 22 -5.70 21.67 2.05
CA ALA A 22 -5.99 20.24 1.95
C ALA A 22 -5.03 19.54 0.96
N PHE A 23 -4.81 20.11 -0.22
CA PHE A 23 -3.81 19.62 -1.17
C PHE A 23 -2.39 19.67 -0.59
N GLN A 24 -2.03 20.76 0.07
CA GLN A 24 -0.71 20.90 0.70
C GLN A 24 -0.46 19.81 1.75
N ARG A 25 -1.45 19.50 2.59
CA ARG A 25 -1.38 18.42 3.58
C ARG A 25 -1.28 17.05 2.90
N LEU A 26 -2.00 16.84 1.81
CA LEU A 26 -1.97 15.60 1.04
C LEU A 26 -0.61 15.35 0.40
N LEU A 27 -0.04 16.35 -0.28
CA LEU A 27 1.25 16.25 -0.96
C LEU A 27 2.44 16.12 0.01
N ARG A 28 2.31 16.68 1.21
CA ARG A 28 3.31 16.59 2.28
C ARG A 28 3.11 15.38 3.20
N ALA A 29 2.10 14.56 2.94
CA ALA A 29 1.91 13.33 3.71
C ALA A 29 3.11 12.41 3.47
N ARG A 30 3.75 11.99 4.56
CA ARG A 30 4.86 11.05 4.55
C ARG A 30 4.59 9.99 5.60
N TYR A 31 4.70 8.74 5.20
CA TYR A 31 4.67 7.62 6.13
C TYR A 31 5.99 7.59 6.88
N GLU A 32 5.92 7.28 8.17
CA GLU A 32 7.08 7.14 9.03
C GLU A 32 7.19 5.69 9.45
N ASP A 33 8.35 5.07 9.19
CA ASP A 33 8.58 3.67 9.55
C ASP A 33 8.44 3.48 11.07
N GLY A 34 7.66 2.47 11.47
CA GLY A 34 7.32 2.23 12.88
C GLY A 34 5.99 2.81 13.32
N THR A 35 5.34 3.62 12.49
CA THR A 35 3.94 4.04 12.69
C THR A 35 2.96 3.07 12.04
N SER A 36 1.67 3.22 12.32
CA SER A 36 0.61 2.38 11.77
C SER A 36 0.35 2.74 10.29
N MET A 37 0.71 1.84 9.37
CA MET A 37 0.41 1.99 7.94
C MET A 37 -1.08 2.17 7.67
N THR A 38 -1.93 1.46 8.42
CA THR A 38 -3.39 1.58 8.31
C THR A 38 -3.85 3.00 8.62
N ASP A 39 -3.29 3.63 9.65
CA ASP A 39 -3.65 4.99 10.05
C ASP A 39 -3.14 6.02 9.04
N HIS A 40 -1.94 5.81 8.49
CA HIS A 40 -1.41 6.63 7.40
C HIS A 40 -2.32 6.61 6.17
N ILE A 41 -2.69 5.40 5.70
CA ILE A 41 -3.63 5.24 4.58
C ILE A 41 -4.99 5.87 4.90
N ALA A 42 -5.49 5.70 6.12
CA ALA A 42 -6.76 6.30 6.55
C ALA A 42 -6.69 7.83 6.53
N SER A 43 -5.57 8.41 6.93
CA SER A 43 -5.34 9.86 6.91
C SER A 43 -5.34 10.43 5.49
N ILE A 44 -4.65 9.77 4.56
CA ILE A 44 -4.65 10.14 3.13
C ILE A 44 -6.06 10.05 2.56
N ARG A 45 -6.78 8.95 2.84
CA ARG A 45 -8.17 8.79 2.40
C ARG A 45 -9.09 9.87 2.97
N ALA A 46 -8.86 10.33 4.19
CA ALA A 46 -9.62 11.43 4.79
C ALA A 46 -9.40 12.75 4.05
N LEU A 47 -8.15 13.06 3.69
CA LEU A 47 -7.81 14.25 2.90
C LEU A 47 -8.43 14.19 1.48
N LEU A 48 -8.39 13.03 0.82
CA LEU A 48 -9.03 12.82 -0.48
C LEU A 48 -10.55 13.05 -0.40
N ARG A 49 -11.21 12.54 0.64
CA ARG A 49 -12.65 12.81 0.88
C ARG A 49 -12.94 14.28 1.13
N GLN A 50 -12.10 14.95 1.92
CA GLN A 50 -12.23 16.40 2.17
C GLN A 50 -12.14 17.20 0.87
N LEU A 51 -11.21 16.84 -0.02
CA LEU A 51 -11.07 17.46 -1.34
C LEU A 51 -12.30 17.23 -2.22
N SER A 52 -12.90 16.03 -2.18
CA SER A 52 -14.18 15.77 -2.86
C SER A 52 -15.33 16.64 -2.35
N VAL A 53 -15.44 16.85 -1.03
CA VAL A 53 -16.44 17.75 -0.43
C VAL A 53 -16.22 19.19 -0.87
N LEU A 54 -14.95 19.60 -1.02
CA LEU A 54 -14.56 20.92 -1.52
C LEU A 54 -14.69 21.08 -3.05
N LYS A 55 -15.35 20.13 -3.74
CA LYS A 55 -15.55 20.12 -5.19
C LYS A 55 -14.25 20.06 -5.99
N SER A 56 -13.20 19.46 -5.41
CA SER A 56 -11.91 19.23 -6.07
C SER A 56 -11.48 17.77 -5.93
N PRO A 57 -12.28 16.81 -6.42
CA PRO A 57 -11.95 15.40 -6.30
C PRO A 57 -10.63 15.08 -7.02
N VAL A 58 -9.82 14.24 -6.39
CA VAL A 58 -8.62 13.67 -6.98
C VAL A 58 -9.01 12.35 -7.63
N ASP A 59 -8.61 12.13 -8.87
CA ASP A 59 -8.92 10.89 -9.58
C ASP A 59 -8.19 9.68 -8.95
N ALA A 60 -8.66 8.48 -9.28
CA ALA A 60 -8.15 7.25 -8.68
C ALA A 60 -6.67 6.99 -9.01
N GLN A 61 -6.22 7.37 -10.22
CA GLN A 61 -4.85 7.17 -10.66
C GLN A 61 -3.91 8.10 -9.88
N LEU A 62 -4.22 9.40 -9.81
CA LEU A 62 -3.45 10.36 -9.01
C LEU A 62 -3.49 10.01 -7.52
N SER A 63 -4.61 9.52 -7.01
CA SER A 63 -4.71 9.05 -5.62
C SER A 63 -3.76 7.89 -5.32
N ALA A 64 -3.60 6.94 -6.25
CA ALA A 64 -2.66 5.83 -6.11
C ALA A 64 -1.20 6.31 -6.14
N PHE A 65 -0.87 7.25 -7.05
CA PHE A 65 0.46 7.86 -7.09
C PHE A 65 0.80 8.61 -5.81
N ILE A 66 -0.12 9.44 -5.30
CA ILE A 66 0.07 10.16 -4.04
C ILE A 66 0.34 9.20 -2.89
N LEU A 67 -0.36 8.05 -2.85
CA LEU A 67 -0.13 7.06 -1.81
C LEU A 67 1.26 6.43 -1.92
N LEU A 68 1.72 6.09 -3.13
CA LEU A 68 3.06 5.56 -3.36
C LEU A 68 4.16 6.59 -3.03
N GLU A 69 3.99 7.84 -3.47
CA GLU A 69 4.90 8.96 -3.18
C GLU A 69 4.93 9.37 -1.70
N SER A 70 3.93 8.95 -0.92
CA SER A 70 3.94 9.18 0.52
C SER A 70 4.84 8.19 1.27
N MET A 71 5.35 7.14 0.62
CA MET A 71 6.23 6.15 1.24
C MET A 71 7.66 6.69 1.42
N PRO A 72 8.40 6.25 2.45
CA PRO A 72 9.79 6.62 2.65
C PRO A 72 10.67 6.17 1.48
N GLU A 73 11.69 6.97 1.15
CA GLU A 73 12.77 6.61 0.24
C GLU A 73 13.74 5.64 0.93
N THR A 74 13.29 4.39 1.10
CA THR A 74 14.13 3.30 1.62
C THR A 74 14.12 2.13 0.65
N PRO A 75 15.16 1.28 0.64
CA PRO A 75 15.25 0.14 -0.28
C PRO A 75 14.04 -0.81 -0.22
N ARG A 76 13.41 -0.92 0.95
CA ARG A 76 12.19 -1.72 1.15
C ARG A 76 11.01 -1.17 0.34
N TRP A 77 10.79 0.14 0.40
CA TRP A 77 9.67 0.81 -0.27
C TRP A 77 9.94 1.02 -1.76
N GLU A 78 11.19 1.28 -2.15
CA GLU A 78 11.60 1.29 -3.56
C GLU A 78 11.30 -0.04 -4.27
N LEU A 79 11.63 -1.16 -3.61
CA LEU A 79 11.32 -2.49 -4.15
C LEU A 79 9.80 -2.72 -4.29
N LEU A 80 9.02 -2.27 -3.31
CA LEU A 80 7.57 -2.35 -3.36
C LEU A 80 7.01 -1.54 -4.52
N THR A 81 7.42 -0.27 -4.67
CA THR A 81 6.99 0.60 -5.77
C THR A 81 7.39 0.02 -7.12
N ALA A 82 8.62 -0.47 -7.26
CA ALA A 82 9.09 -1.12 -8.47
C ALA A 82 8.35 -2.43 -8.77
N SER A 83 7.84 -3.14 -7.77
CA SER A 83 6.98 -4.32 -7.98
C SER A 83 5.56 -3.93 -8.40
N ALA A 84 5.01 -2.86 -7.84
CA ALA A 84 3.68 -2.36 -8.19
C ALA A 84 3.63 -1.84 -9.63
N MET A 85 4.73 -1.24 -10.12
CA MET A 85 4.86 -0.75 -11.49
C MET A 85 5.03 -1.88 -12.53
N ARG A 86 5.45 -3.08 -12.13
CA ARG A 86 5.71 -4.21 -13.05
C ARG A 86 4.45 -4.95 -13.51
N ASN A 87 3.26 -4.53 -13.08
CA ASN A 87 2.01 -5.20 -13.43
C ASN A 87 1.26 -4.48 -14.54
N SER A 88 1.69 -4.70 -15.78
CA SER A 88 0.76 -4.74 -16.92
C SER A 88 0.95 -5.93 -17.86
N ASP A 89 2.04 -6.72 -17.79
CA ASP A 89 2.17 -7.91 -18.66
C ASP A 89 2.87 -9.15 -18.07
N GLU A 90 3.45 -9.13 -16.85
CA GLU A 90 4.25 -10.28 -16.39
C GLU A 90 4.26 -10.53 -14.86
N THR A 91 3.08 -10.69 -14.24
CA THR A 91 2.99 -11.22 -12.86
C THR A 91 1.97 -12.34 -12.70
N ALA A 92 2.05 -13.32 -13.60
CA ALA A 92 1.66 -14.68 -13.29
C ALA A 92 2.86 -15.55 -12.81
N ALA A 93 4.11 -15.06 -12.88
CA ALA A 93 5.29 -15.92 -12.70
C ALA A 93 6.07 -15.78 -11.37
N ALA A 94 6.00 -14.64 -10.65
CA ALA A 94 6.82 -14.45 -9.45
C ALA A 94 6.22 -15.01 -8.15
N ALA A 95 4.99 -15.55 -8.16
CA ALA A 95 4.46 -16.34 -7.05
C ALA A 95 4.88 -17.83 -7.11
N SER A 96 5.68 -18.23 -8.10
CA SER A 96 6.13 -19.61 -8.29
C SER A 96 7.64 -19.74 -8.19
N THR A 97 8.19 -19.60 -7.00
CA THR A 97 9.51 -20.20 -6.72
C THR A 97 9.58 -20.68 -5.27
N THR A 98 8.82 -21.73 -4.99
CA THR A 98 9.33 -23.00 -4.44
C THR A 98 8.14 -23.94 -4.26
N HIS A 99 8.06 -24.97 -5.11
CA HIS A 99 7.80 -26.37 -4.75
C HIS A 99 7.48 -27.12 -6.05
N LYS A 100 8.53 -27.67 -6.68
CA LYS A 100 8.37 -28.85 -7.54
C LYS A 100 7.85 -29.97 -6.64
N ALA A 101 6.59 -30.36 -6.79
CA ALA A 101 6.13 -31.71 -6.48
C ALA A 101 4.86 -32.04 -7.25
N ASN A 102 5.06 -32.87 -8.28
CA ASN A 102 4.20 -33.95 -8.79
C ASN A 102 2.65 -33.83 -8.74
N LYS A 103 2.06 -34.00 -9.93
CA LYS A 103 0.68 -34.32 -10.38
C LYS A 103 -0.47 -34.57 -9.38
N PRO A 104 -1.73 -34.30 -9.83
CA PRO A 104 -2.90 -34.15 -8.97
C PRO A 104 -3.53 -35.50 -8.61
N ASN A 105 -4.01 -35.64 -7.37
CA ASN A 105 -5.05 -36.62 -7.06
C ASN A 105 -6.21 -35.94 -6.31
N LYS A 106 -7.42 -36.17 -6.83
CA LYS A 106 -8.69 -35.75 -6.24
C LYS A 106 -8.87 -36.42 -4.88
N THR A 107 -9.20 -35.66 -3.85
CA THR A 107 -10.18 -36.07 -2.83
C THR A 107 -10.71 -34.85 -2.08
N VAL A 108 -12.04 -34.71 -2.10
CA VAL A 108 -12.83 -33.86 -1.20
C VAL A 108 -12.51 -34.24 0.25
N GLY A 109 -12.12 -33.28 1.09
CA GLY A 109 -11.79 -33.51 2.49
C GLY A 109 -11.79 -32.23 3.32
N LYS A 110 -12.72 -32.17 4.28
CA LYS A 110 -12.98 -31.11 5.28
C LYS A 110 -11.67 -30.59 5.92
N ALA A 111 -11.37 -29.30 5.77
CA ALA A 111 -10.17 -28.67 6.36
C ALA A 111 -10.30 -28.55 7.88
N THR A 112 -9.77 -29.52 8.63
CA THR A 112 -9.52 -29.37 10.06
C THR A 112 -8.12 -28.75 10.24
N GLY A 113 -8.07 -27.47 10.63
CA GLY A 113 -6.81 -26.76 10.85
C GLY A 113 -5.93 -27.46 11.90
N LYS A 114 -4.65 -27.66 11.60
CA LYS A 114 -3.66 -28.26 12.51
C LYS A 114 -3.37 -27.31 13.68
N TRP A 115 -3.17 -27.86 14.88
CA TRP A 115 -2.89 -27.10 16.10
C TRP A 115 -1.38 -26.80 16.25
N CYS A 116 -1.05 -25.55 16.56
CA CYS A 116 0.29 -25.13 16.93
C CYS A 116 0.36 -24.89 18.45
N VAL A 117 1.31 -25.52 19.14
CA VAL A 117 1.49 -25.33 20.60
C VAL A 117 2.20 -24.01 20.94
N VAL A 118 2.91 -23.41 19.98
CA VAL A 118 3.61 -22.11 20.17
C VAL A 118 2.58 -20.99 20.31
N HIS A 119 1.59 -20.95 19.42
CA HIS A 119 0.55 -19.92 19.42
C HIS A 119 -0.79 -20.39 20.01
N LYS A 120 -0.87 -21.66 20.44
CA LYS A 120 -2.08 -22.31 20.96
C LYS A 120 -3.31 -22.04 20.07
N ALA A 121 -3.14 -22.20 18.76
CA ALA A 121 -4.14 -21.87 17.75
C ALA A 121 -4.19 -22.92 16.63
N LYS A 122 -5.38 -23.08 16.00
CA LYS A 122 -5.59 -23.97 14.84
C LYS A 122 -5.35 -23.21 13.53
N SER A 123 -4.09 -23.03 13.16
CA SER A 123 -3.73 -22.45 11.85
C SER A 123 -2.65 -23.26 11.11
N HIS A 124 -1.66 -23.77 11.84
CA HIS A 124 -0.55 -24.58 11.33
C HIS A 124 -0.10 -25.56 12.41
N SER A 125 0.74 -26.54 12.05
CA SER A 125 1.33 -27.45 13.03
C SER A 125 2.56 -26.84 13.71
N THR A 126 2.87 -27.32 14.92
CA THR A 126 4.07 -26.92 15.65
C THR A 126 5.37 -27.12 14.85
N GLU A 127 5.45 -28.16 14.04
CA GLU A 127 6.64 -28.44 13.22
C GLU A 127 6.80 -27.43 12.07
N GLU A 128 5.69 -26.96 11.49
CA GLU A 128 5.71 -25.87 10.51
C GLU A 128 6.16 -24.55 11.18
N CYS A 129 5.77 -24.31 12.44
CA CYS A 129 6.18 -23.13 13.20
C CYS A 129 7.69 -23.08 13.45
N LYS A 130 8.27 -24.21 13.89
CA LYS A 130 9.71 -24.32 14.20
C LYS A 130 10.58 -24.08 12.96
N LYS A 131 10.14 -24.53 11.79
CA LYS A 131 10.88 -24.30 10.53
C LYS A 131 10.94 -22.83 10.17
N VAL A 132 9.85 -22.08 10.38
CA VAL A 132 9.81 -20.63 10.13
C VAL A 132 10.66 -19.87 11.15
N LEU A 133 10.61 -20.28 12.42
CA LEU A 133 11.44 -19.68 13.48
C LEU A 133 12.94 -19.94 13.28
N ALA A 134 13.32 -21.11 12.73
CA ALA A 134 14.71 -21.44 12.42
C ALA A 134 15.28 -20.65 11.24
N LEU A 135 14.44 -20.14 10.34
CA LEU A 135 14.83 -19.27 9.23
C LEU A 135 14.93 -17.79 9.65
N SER A 136 14.53 -17.47 10.89
CA SER A 136 14.54 -16.10 11.45
C SER A 136 15.71 -15.86 12.41
N LYS A 137 16.78 -16.67 12.32
CA LYS A 137 18.03 -16.54 13.08
C LYS A 137 19.20 -16.28 12.17
#